data_AF-A0A2U3K8B6-F1
#
_entry.id   AF-A0A2U3K8B6-F1
#
_cell.length_a   1.000
_cell.length_b   1.000
_cell.length_c   1.000
_cell.angle_alpha   90.00
_cell.angle_beta   90.00
_cell.angle_gamma   90.00
#
_symmetry.space_group_name_H-M   'P 1'
#
loop_
_entity.id
_entity.type
_entity.pdbx_description
1 polymer ?
#
loop_
_entity_poly.entity_id
_entity_poly.type
_entity_poly.pdbx_seq_one_letter_code
_entity_poly.pdbx_strand_id
1 'polypeptide(L)' 'MLPFRKMAKSRPPKSRRRSKSPLSRKIFVYFTDEERQLVDGAADAERRSISSFVANAAIAAAEEVRSRQGKKR' A
#
# COMPACT_ATOMS: atom_id res chain seq x y z
N MET A 1 -6.60 -6.03 -53.46
CA MET A 1 -5.87 -6.09 -52.18
C MET A 1 -5.53 -4.67 -51.75
N LEU A 2 -6.17 -4.14 -50.71
CA LEU A 2 -5.85 -2.83 -50.16
C LEU A 2 -4.73 -2.96 -49.10
N PRO A 3 -3.69 -2.11 -49.09
CA PRO A 3 -2.64 -2.21 -48.09
C PRO A 3 -3.15 -1.70 -46.73
N PHE A 4 -3.13 -2.57 -45.72
CA PHE A 4 -3.38 -2.19 -44.33
C PHE A 4 -2.27 -1.23 -43.86
N ARG A 5 -2.58 0.07 -43.77
CA ARG A 5 -1.73 1.06 -43.12
C ARG A 5 -1.49 0.62 -41.67
N LYS A 6 -0.22 0.39 -41.30
CA LYS A 6 0.21 0.12 -39.92
C LYS A 6 -0.19 1.31 -39.04
N MET A 7 -1.22 1.15 -38.22
CA MET A 7 -1.58 2.13 -37.19
C MET A 7 -0.44 2.23 -36.18
N ALA A 8 0.23 3.39 -36.13
CA ALA A 8 1.21 3.67 -35.08
C ALA A 8 0.47 3.71 -33.73
N LYS A 9 0.84 2.83 -32.79
CA LYS A 9 0.29 2.84 -31.44
C LYS A 9 0.65 4.17 -30.76
N SER A 10 -0.34 4.89 -30.25
CA SER A 10 -0.13 6.11 -29.48
C SER A 10 0.73 5.80 -28.25
N ARG A 11 1.61 6.74 -27.88
CA ARG A 11 2.43 6.60 -26.68
C ARG A 11 1.51 6.51 -25.45
N PRO A 12 1.68 5.53 -24.56
CA PRO A 12 0.84 5.42 -23.39
C PRO A 12 0.98 6.71 -22.55
N PRO A 13 -0.13 7.25 -22.01
CA PRO A 13 -0.08 8.46 -21.22
C PRO A 13 0.83 8.25 -20.00
N LYS A 14 1.59 9.29 -19.66
CA LYS A 14 2.51 9.31 -18.52
C LYS A 14 1.70 9.00 -17.26
N SER A 15 1.80 7.77 -16.76
CA SER A 15 1.06 7.31 -15.57
C SER A 15 1.30 8.29 -14.42
N ARG A 16 0.25 9.04 -14.05
CA ARG A 16 0.27 10.02 -12.95
C ARG A 16 0.25 9.37 -11.56
N ARG A 17 0.29 8.03 -11.47
CA ARG A 17 0.02 7.27 -10.24
C ARG A 17 1.22 6.48 -9.71
N ARG A 18 2.45 6.88 -10.02
CA ARG A 18 3.61 6.43 -9.22
C ARG A 18 3.82 7.42 -8.08
N SER A 19 3.67 6.96 -6.84
CA SER A 19 4.14 7.69 -5.66
C SER A 19 5.57 8.18 -5.96
N LYS A 20 5.81 9.49 -5.84
CA LYS A 20 7.12 10.09 -6.16
C LYS A 20 8.23 9.58 -5.24
N SER A 21 7.89 9.00 -4.10
CA SER A 21 8.83 8.33 -3.22
C SER A 21 8.90 6.83 -3.57
N PRO A 22 10.09 6.29 -3.87
CA PRO A 22 10.25 4.85 -3.98
C PRO A 22 9.89 4.20 -2.65
N LEU A 23 9.18 3.06 -2.68
CA LEU A 23 8.99 2.19 -1.53
C LEU A 23 10.38 1.73 -1.08
N SER A 24 10.93 2.40 -0.07
CA SER A 24 12.36 2.34 0.22
C SER A 24 12.77 1.03 0.89
N ARG A 25 11.87 0.40 1.67
CA ARG A 25 12.14 -0.84 2.40
C ARG A 25 10.88 -1.71 2.50
N LYS A 26 11.03 -3.01 2.23
CA LYS A 26 9.99 -4.01 2.46
C LYS A 26 10.15 -4.58 3.88
N ILE A 27 9.05 -4.85 4.54
CA ILE A 27 9.01 -5.54 5.83
C ILE A 27 8.21 -6.82 5.62
N PHE A 28 8.73 -7.94 6.11
CA PHE A 28 8.02 -9.20 6.17
C PHE A 28 7.53 -9.40 7.60
N VAL A 29 6.24 -9.70 7.74
CA VAL A 29 5.60 -10.00 9.03
C VAL A 29 4.95 -11.37 8.88
N TYR A 30 5.14 -12.21 9.88
CA TYR A 30 4.52 -13.53 9.96
C TYR A 30 3.33 -13.44 10.90
N PHE A 31 2.24 -14.09 10.50
CA PHE A 31 1.01 -14.22 11.27
C PHE A 31 0.72 -15.70 11.46
N THR A 32 0.09 -16.04 12.58
CA THR A 32 -0.66 -17.30 12.66
C THR A 32 -1.88 -17.23 11.73
N ASP A 33 -2.51 -18.38 11.46
CA ASP A 33 -3.71 -18.42 10.63
C ASP A 33 -4.85 -17.60 11.24
N GLU A 34 -5.01 -17.65 12.57
CA GLU A 34 -6.02 -16.89 13.31
C GLU A 34 -5.78 -15.38 13.22
N GLU A 35 -4.53 -14.94 13.45
CA GLU A 35 -4.14 -13.54 13.32
C GLU A 35 -4.36 -13.05 11.89
N ARG A 36 -4.05 -13.89 10.90
CA ARG A 36 -4.21 -13.54 9.50
C ARG A 36 -5.68 -13.35 9.12
N GLN A 37 -6.57 -14.23 9.57
CA GLN A 37 -8.01 -14.10 9.33
C GLN A 37 -8.57 -12.80 9.93
N LEU A 38 -8.13 -12.45 11.15
CA LEU A 38 -8.54 -11.21 11.80
C LEU A 38 -8.07 -9.98 11.01
N VAL A 39 -6.80 -9.95 10.60
CA VAL A 39 -6.23 -8.83 9.84
C VAL A 39 -6.88 -8.68 8.47
N ASP A 40 -7.14 -9.80 7.78
CA ASP A 40 -7.79 -9.79 6.47
C ASP A 40 -9.23 -9.26 6.59
N GLY A 41 -10.00 -9.73 7.58
CA GLY A 41 -11.36 -9.24 7.84
C GLY A 41 -11.40 -7.74 8.17
N ALA A 42 -10.44 -7.25 8.95
CA ALA A 42 -10.34 -5.82 9.27
C ALA A 42 -9.96 -4.97 8.04
N ALA A 43 -9.02 -5.46 7.21
CA ALA A 43 -8.64 -4.79 5.97
C ALA A 43 -9.82 -4.69 4.98
N ASP A 44 -10.60 -5.77 4.86
CA ASP A 44 -11.81 -5.81 4.03
C ASP A 44 -12.89 -4.85 4.53
N ALA A 45 -13.11 -4.78 5.84
CA ALA A 45 -14.05 -3.83 6.45
C ALA A 45 -13.69 -2.37 6.13
N GLU A 46 -12.39 -2.05 6.09
CA GLU A 46 -11.89 -0.73 5.68
C GLU A 46 -11.81 -0.52 4.16
N ARG A 47 -12.13 -1.54 3.35
CA ARG A 47 -11.99 -1.54 1.88
C ARG A 47 -10.55 -1.21 1.43
N ARG A 48 -9.56 -1.76 2.14
CA ARG A 48 -8.13 -1.56 1.87
C ARG A 48 -7.44 -2.88 1.56
N SER A 49 -6.32 -2.81 0.83
CA SER A 49 -5.43 -3.98 0.76
C SER A 49 -4.77 -4.24 2.11
N ILE A 50 -4.51 -5.50 2.42
CA ILE A 50 -3.85 -5.94 3.66
C ILE A 50 -2.55 -5.18 3.91
N SER A 51 -1.71 -5.03 2.88
CA SER A 51 -0.46 -4.28 2.96
C SER A 51 -0.64 -2.81 3.34
N SER A 52 -1.70 -2.17 2.82
CA SER A 52 -2.02 -0.78 3.14
C SER A 52 -2.59 -0.67 4.56
N PHE A 53 -3.47 -1.60 4.93
CA PHE A 53 -4.03 -1.67 6.28
C PHE A 53 -2.93 -1.80 7.34
N VAL A 54 -2.07 -2.80 7.22
CA VAL A 54 -0.94 -3.03 8.14
C VAL A 54 -0.01 -1.82 8.22
N ALA A 55 0.34 -1.22 7.08
CA ALA A 55 1.20 -0.04 7.06
C ALA A 55 0.59 1.16 7.80
N ASN A 56 -0.71 1.42 7.61
CA ASN A 56 -1.39 2.53 8.28
C ASN A 56 -1.55 2.28 9.79
N ALA A 57 -1.92 1.05 10.17
CA ALA A 57 -2.03 0.65 11.58
C ALA A 57 -0.68 0.78 12.29
N ALA A 58 0.41 0.36 11.66
CA ALA A 58 1.76 0.50 12.21
C ALA A 58 2.18 1.96 12.40
N ILE A 59 1.83 2.85 11.45
CA ILE A 59 2.08 4.30 11.58
C ILE A 59 1.30 4.88 12.76
N ALA A 60 0.00 4.59 12.86
CA ALA A 60 -0.84 5.09 13.93
C ALA A 60 -0.32 4.66 15.32
N ALA A 61 0.04 3.38 15.47
CA ALA A 61 0.64 2.87 16.70
C ALA A 61 1.98 3.54 17.03
N ALA A 62 2.84 3.78 16.02
CA ALA A 62 4.12 4.47 16.22
C ALA A 62 3.93 5.93 16.66
N GLU A 63 2.97 6.65 16.08
CA GLU A 63 2.63 8.01 16.48
C GLU A 63 2.10 8.08 17.91
N GLU A 64 1.26 7.11 18.30
CA GLU A 64 0.77 6.99 19.66
C GLU A 64 1.92 6.79 20.66
N VAL A 65 2.82 5.85 20.40
CA VAL A 65 4.02 5.63 21.25
C VAL A 65 4.86 6.90 21.35
N ARG A 66 5.10 7.58 20.23
CA ARG A 66 5.87 8.83 20.21
C ARG A 66 5.20 9.93 21.04
N SER A 67 3.88 10.05 20.96
CA SER A 67 3.12 11.03 21.74
C SER A 67 3.21 10.78 23.26
N ARG A 68 3.16 9.51 23.68
CA ARG A 68 3.32 9.11 25.09
C ARG A 68 4.72 9.43 25.62
N GLN A 69 5.75 9.30 24.79
CA GLN A 69 7.13 9.62 25.18
C GLN A 69 7.40 11.13 25.21
N GLY A 70 6.82 11.90 24.28
CA GLY A 70 6.94 13.36 24.26
C GLY A 70 6.30 14.06 25.47
N LYS A 71 5.26 13.46 26.06
CA LYS A 71 4.58 13.97 27.27
C LYS A 71 5.38 13.77 28.57
N LYS A 72 6.44 12.96 28.55
CA LYS A 72 7.31 12.68 29.71
C LYS A 72 8.58 13.56 29.76
N ARG A 73 8.73 14.52 28.84
CA ARG A 73 9.86 15.47 28.81
C ARG A 73 9.41 16.87 29.18
#